data_AF-A0A1R1Y8G3-F1
#
_entry.id   AF-A0A1R1Y8G3-F1
#
_cell.length_a   1.000
_cell.length_b   1.000
_cell.length_c   1.000
_cell.angle_alpha   90.00
_cell.angle_beta   90.00
_cell.angle_gamma   90.00
#
_symmetry.space_group_name_H-M   'P 1'
#
loop_
_entity.id
_entity.type
_entity.pdbx_description
1 polymer ?
#
loop_
_entity_poly.entity_id
_entity_poly.type
_entity_poly.pdbx_seq_one_letter_code
_entity_poly.pdbx_strand_id
1 'polypeptide(L)'
;MVIDLFSIFRKLALNVGIKIYSPEEYFENGFKASKIKFPKHAIETATEFNENVSDEYDGDETDFFAAVKKSMEDEPNRRIVVIMVGSPATGKSTFVQKRLCDELEFVRINQSPLHNDAYYILELLNLKNYLLFMTHCVFLGYVENQQEMPRIVGREFGIFEERSYCFKQYKSGEISAHRCASPELVSHNNSFRAVFNQGKSLLKWLNFTRGDDSDEKSKPEFCSISPEIQDTKLDKLVSSLPAPGNHVSRIVFNTFNSRFEFPDKSEGLHGVYFCPFVPIIGDNPENDTIYKLFL
;
A
#
# COMPACT_ATOMS: atom_id res chain seq x y z
N MET A 1 -18.80 7.64 -17.79
CA MET A 1 -17.51 8.24 -17.36
C MET A 1 -16.79 8.71 -18.60
N VAL A 2 -16.87 10.00 -18.93
CA VAL A 2 -16.02 10.59 -19.97
C VAL A 2 -14.61 10.64 -19.36
N ILE A 3 -13.65 9.96 -19.99
CA ILE A 3 -12.25 10.17 -19.63
C ILE A 3 -11.91 11.56 -20.12
N ASP A 4 -11.63 12.47 -19.20
CA ASP A 4 -11.09 13.76 -19.54
C ASP A 4 -9.65 13.57 -20.04
N LEU A 5 -9.51 13.41 -21.36
CA LEU A 5 -8.23 13.29 -22.06
C LEU A 5 -7.32 14.47 -21.74
N PHE A 6 -7.88 15.65 -21.47
CA PHE A 6 -7.12 16.83 -21.08
C PHE A 6 -6.41 16.64 -19.73
N SER A 7 -7.03 15.92 -18.78
CA SER A 7 -6.39 15.55 -17.51
C SER A 7 -5.16 14.67 -17.71
N ILE A 8 -5.16 13.76 -18.69
CA ILE A 8 -4.01 12.90 -19.01
C ILE A 8 -2.86 13.74 -19.57
N PHE A 9 -3.13 14.58 -20.59
CA PHE A 9 -2.11 15.47 -21.15
C PHE A 9 -1.56 16.47 -20.13
N ARG A 10 -2.42 16.97 -19.22
CA ARG A 10 -1.98 17.87 -18.15
C ARG A 10 -1.13 17.17 -17.09
N LYS A 11 -1.48 15.95 -16.67
CA LYS A 11 -0.64 15.12 -15.80
C LYS A 11 0.73 14.86 -16.44
N LEU A 12 0.77 14.50 -17.73
CA LEU A 12 2.01 14.31 -18.49
C LEU A 12 2.83 15.61 -18.57
N ALA A 13 2.20 16.74 -18.88
CA ALA A 13 2.89 18.03 -18.94
C ALA A 13 3.48 18.44 -17.58
N LEU A 14 2.75 18.20 -16.48
CA LEU A 14 3.25 18.41 -15.12
C LEU A 14 4.44 17.50 -14.79
N ASN A 15 4.39 16.21 -15.17
CA ASN A 15 5.49 15.26 -15.01
C ASN A 15 6.77 15.70 -15.73
N VAL A 16 6.66 16.29 -16.91
CA VAL A 16 7.79 16.76 -17.73
C VAL A 16 8.16 18.23 -17.42
N GLY A 17 7.39 18.92 -16.58
CA GLY A 17 7.59 20.34 -16.28
C GLY A 17 7.21 21.31 -17.41
N ILE A 18 6.51 20.84 -18.45
CA ILE A 18 6.08 21.63 -19.60
C ILE A 18 4.82 22.42 -19.26
N LYS A 19 4.78 23.70 -19.67
CA LYS A 19 3.56 24.52 -19.58
C LYS A 19 2.56 24.07 -20.64
N ILE A 20 1.48 23.43 -20.20
CA ILE A 20 0.32 23.11 -21.06
C ILE A 20 -0.61 24.32 -21.20
N TYR A 21 -1.26 24.40 -22.35
CA TYR A 21 -2.34 25.32 -22.69
C TYR A 21 -3.55 24.49 -23.15
N SER A 22 -4.77 24.97 -22.92
CA SER A 22 -5.93 24.44 -23.62
C SER A 22 -5.85 24.76 -25.13
N PRO A 23 -6.54 24.01 -26.01
CA PRO A 23 -6.61 24.35 -27.44
C PRO A 23 -7.04 25.80 -27.66
N GLU A 24 -8.01 26.27 -26.88
CA GLU A 24 -8.54 27.63 -26.92
C GLU A 24 -7.48 28.66 -26.47
N GLU A 25 -6.76 28.40 -25.37
CA GLU A 25 -5.65 29.27 -24.93
C GLU A 25 -4.48 29.34 -25.93
N TYR A 26 -4.28 28.29 -26.74
CA TYR A 26 -3.16 28.20 -27.69
C TYR A 26 -3.50 28.76 -29.07
N PHE A 27 -4.73 28.52 -29.57
CA PHE A 27 -5.16 28.92 -30.92
C PHE A 27 -6.02 30.18 -30.94
N GLU A 28 -6.82 30.45 -29.90
CA GLU A 28 -7.75 31.59 -29.87
C GLU A 28 -7.16 32.76 -29.07
N ASN A 29 -6.45 33.64 -29.77
CA ASN A 29 -5.89 34.87 -29.19
C ASN A 29 -6.97 35.71 -28.47
N GLY A 30 -6.91 35.73 -27.14
CA GLY A 30 -7.84 36.48 -26.28
C GLY A 30 -8.90 35.63 -25.58
N PHE A 31 -9.00 34.32 -25.86
CA PHE A 31 -9.88 33.44 -25.11
C PHE A 31 -9.33 33.20 -23.69
N LYS A 32 -10.09 33.64 -22.68
CA LYS A 32 -9.76 33.39 -21.27
C LYS A 32 -10.43 32.10 -20.84
N ALA A 33 -9.71 30.99 -20.99
CA ALA A 33 -10.22 29.68 -20.57
C ALA A 33 -10.67 29.67 -19.10
N SER A 34 -11.68 28.86 -18.83
CA SER A 34 -12.12 28.61 -17.46
C SER A 34 -10.95 28.06 -16.64
N LYS A 35 -10.79 28.52 -15.39
CA LYS A 35 -9.70 28.05 -14.51
C LYS A 35 -9.86 26.56 -14.19
N ILE A 36 -9.27 25.69 -15.02
CA ILE A 36 -9.27 24.25 -14.79
C ILE A 36 -8.41 23.97 -13.56
N LYS A 37 -9.00 23.40 -12.51
CA LYS A 37 -8.29 23.01 -11.28
C LYS A 37 -7.06 22.16 -11.61
N PHE A 38 -5.91 22.48 -11.01
CA PHE A 38 -4.74 21.61 -11.13
C PHE A 38 -5.03 20.26 -10.47
N PRO A 39 -4.59 19.13 -11.04
CA PRO A 39 -4.67 17.85 -10.35
C PRO A 39 -3.78 17.90 -9.12
N LYS A 40 -4.34 17.57 -7.94
CA LYS A 40 -3.53 17.32 -6.73
C LYS A 40 -2.76 16.02 -6.90
N HIS A 41 -1.54 15.95 -6.39
CA HIS A 41 -0.81 14.69 -6.34
C HIS A 41 -1.40 13.76 -5.28
N ALA A 42 -1.31 12.43 -5.47
CA ALA A 42 -1.87 11.48 -4.52
C ALA A 42 -1.21 11.51 -3.13
N ILE A 43 0.02 12.03 -3.03
CA ILE A 43 0.68 12.30 -1.75
C ILE A 43 -0.01 13.45 -1.01
N GLU A 44 -0.40 14.53 -1.71
CA GLU A 44 -1.08 15.68 -1.12
C GLU A 44 -2.44 15.27 -0.54
N THR A 45 -3.20 14.43 -1.25
CA THR A 45 -4.48 13.91 -0.74
C THR A 45 -4.31 12.94 0.42
N ALA A 46 -3.13 12.34 0.59
CA ALA A 46 -2.83 11.47 1.72
C ALA A 46 -2.49 12.25 2.99
N THR A 47 -1.81 13.40 2.88
CA THR A 47 -1.61 14.31 4.01
C THR A 47 -2.94 14.81 4.55
N GLU A 48 -3.81 15.30 3.66
CA GLU A 48 -5.17 15.75 4.00
C GLU A 48 -6.01 14.62 4.63
N PHE A 49 -5.80 13.37 4.22
CA PHE A 49 -6.48 12.20 4.80
C PHE A 49 -5.96 11.88 6.22
N ASN A 50 -4.65 11.95 6.44
CA ASN A 50 -4.03 11.64 7.74
C ASN A 50 -4.29 12.70 8.82
N GLU A 51 -4.66 13.93 8.45
CA GLU A 51 -5.07 14.98 9.39
C GLU A 51 -6.48 14.76 9.96
N ASN A 52 -7.28 13.88 9.34
CA ASN A 52 -8.68 13.60 9.70
C ASN A 52 -8.84 12.19 10.33
N VAL A 53 -7.97 11.85 11.29
CA VAL A 53 -8.11 10.60 12.05
C VAL A 53 -9.41 10.63 12.86
N SER A 54 -10.22 9.59 12.72
CA SER A 54 -11.49 9.43 13.44
C SER A 54 -11.27 9.21 14.94
N ASP A 55 -12.17 9.71 15.78
CA ASP A 55 -12.22 9.39 17.23
C ASP A 55 -12.52 7.90 17.51
N GLU A 56 -12.78 7.10 16.47
CA GLU A 56 -13.02 5.65 16.54
C GLU A 56 -11.76 4.80 16.81
N TYR A 57 -10.56 5.39 16.73
CA TYR A 57 -9.30 4.69 16.99
C TYR A 57 -8.79 4.90 18.42
N ASP A 58 -8.12 3.88 18.97
CA ASP A 58 -7.46 3.91 20.28
C ASP A 58 -6.12 4.67 20.31
N GLY A 59 -5.62 5.09 19.15
CA GLY A 59 -4.34 5.76 18.99
C GLY A 59 -3.76 5.57 17.59
N ASP A 60 -2.54 6.08 17.41
CA ASP A 60 -1.82 6.05 16.13
C ASP A 60 -0.85 4.84 15.99
N GLU A 61 0.07 4.90 15.02
CA GLU A 61 1.10 3.86 14.81
C GLU A 61 2.08 3.77 15.99
N THR A 62 2.34 4.87 16.69
CA THR A 62 3.17 4.93 17.90
C THR A 62 2.47 4.22 19.06
N ASP A 63 1.20 4.55 19.29
CA ASP A 63 0.38 3.95 20.34
C ASP A 63 0.19 2.44 20.10
N PHE A 64 0.02 2.03 18.84
CA PHE A 64 0.01 0.62 18.43
C PHE A 64 1.27 -0.12 18.89
N PHE A 65 2.46 0.40 18.58
CA PHE A 65 3.71 -0.25 18.98
C PHE A 65 3.93 -0.21 20.50
N ALA A 66 3.48 0.84 21.19
CA ALA A 66 3.51 0.90 22.64
C ALA A 66 2.59 -0.16 23.28
N ALA A 67 1.37 -0.33 22.76
CA ALA A 67 0.42 -1.33 23.23
C ALA A 67 0.88 -2.77 22.97
N VAL A 68 1.49 -3.04 21.81
CA VAL A 68 2.10 -4.34 21.48
C VAL A 68 3.25 -4.65 22.44
N LYS A 69 4.22 -3.74 22.59
CA LYS A 69 5.37 -3.94 23.48
C LYS A 69 4.95 -4.12 24.94
N LYS A 70 4.06 -3.26 25.43
CA LYS A 70 3.51 -3.39 26.78
C LYS A 70 2.82 -4.75 26.99
N SER A 71 2.07 -5.23 26.00
CA SER A 71 1.44 -6.56 26.09
C SER A 71 2.47 -7.71 26.13
N MET A 72 3.64 -7.54 25.50
CA MET A 72 4.76 -8.51 25.58
C MET A 72 5.46 -8.45 26.94
N GLU A 73 5.56 -7.27 27.55
CA GLU A 73 6.21 -7.03 28.84
C GLU A 73 5.34 -7.44 30.04
N ASP A 74 4.07 -7.04 30.06
CA ASP A 74 3.14 -7.31 31.17
C ASP A 74 2.81 -8.82 31.29
N GLU A 75 2.74 -9.53 30.16
CA GLU A 75 2.40 -10.96 30.11
C GLU A 75 3.29 -11.74 29.12
N PRO A 76 4.56 -12.06 29.46
CA PRO A 76 5.52 -12.67 28.51
C PRO A 76 5.17 -14.10 28.06
N ASN A 77 4.21 -14.76 28.72
CA ASN A 77 3.66 -16.06 28.31
C ASN A 77 2.34 -15.95 27.53
N ARG A 78 1.82 -14.73 27.32
CA ARG A 78 0.55 -14.48 26.63
C ARG A 78 0.76 -14.38 25.13
N ARG A 79 -0.26 -14.82 24.39
CA ARG A 79 -0.26 -14.80 22.93
C ARG A 79 -0.77 -13.48 22.42
N ILE A 80 0.00 -12.80 21.57
CA ILE A 80 -0.42 -11.54 20.94
C ILE A 80 -0.77 -11.79 19.49
N VAL A 81 -1.91 -11.24 19.07
CA VAL A 81 -2.60 -11.51 17.81
C VAL A 81 -2.81 -10.17 17.11
N VAL A 82 -1.93 -9.83 16.15
CA VAL A 82 -1.95 -8.54 15.44
C VAL A 82 -2.72 -8.63 14.12
N ILE A 83 -3.94 -8.10 14.11
CA ILE A 83 -4.83 -8.09 12.95
C ILE A 83 -4.62 -6.83 12.12
N MET A 84 -3.77 -6.88 11.09
CA MET A 84 -3.69 -5.81 10.10
C MET A 84 -5.00 -5.69 9.28
N VAL A 85 -5.56 -4.50 9.21
CA VAL A 85 -6.75 -4.20 8.39
C VAL A 85 -6.38 -3.17 7.31
N GLY A 86 -7.18 -3.04 6.24
CA GLY A 86 -7.06 -1.98 5.23
C GLY A 86 -6.95 -2.47 3.79
N SER A 87 -7.04 -1.54 2.82
CA SER A 87 -7.18 -1.83 1.39
C SER A 87 -6.01 -2.62 0.77
N PRO A 88 -6.22 -3.36 -0.33
CA PRO A 88 -5.11 -3.95 -1.06
C PRO A 88 -4.15 -2.84 -1.54
N ALA A 89 -2.87 -3.17 -1.68
CA ALA A 89 -1.80 -2.21 -2.02
C ALA A 89 -1.50 -1.08 -1.00
N THR A 90 -2.09 -1.02 0.21
CA THR A 90 -1.67 -0.06 1.28
C THR A 90 -0.35 -0.42 2.00
N GLY A 91 0.53 -1.20 1.36
CA GLY A 91 1.82 -1.59 1.95
C GLY A 91 1.77 -2.56 3.14
N LYS A 92 0.59 -3.07 3.58
CA LYS A 92 0.44 -3.99 4.73
C LYS A 92 1.52 -5.07 4.82
N SER A 93 1.77 -5.80 3.72
CA SER A 93 2.78 -6.85 3.65
C SER A 93 4.20 -6.37 3.96
N THR A 94 4.54 -5.15 3.56
CA THR A 94 5.85 -4.53 3.81
C THR A 94 5.92 -3.98 5.23
N PHE A 95 4.84 -3.38 5.71
CA PHE A 95 4.71 -2.90 7.09
C PHE A 95 4.91 -4.05 8.09
N VAL A 96 4.17 -5.15 7.91
CA VAL A 96 4.31 -6.34 8.76
C VAL A 96 5.72 -6.89 8.73
N GLN A 97 6.32 -7.05 7.54
CA GLN A 97 7.68 -7.58 7.44
C GLN A 97 8.65 -6.71 8.24
N LYS A 98 8.75 -5.42 7.91
CA LYS A 98 9.75 -4.54 8.53
C LYS A 98 9.49 -4.28 10.01
N ARG A 99 8.24 -3.96 10.38
CA ARG A 99 7.93 -3.40 11.69
C ARG A 99 7.45 -4.43 12.73
N LEU A 100 7.03 -5.62 12.29
CA LEU A 100 6.61 -6.70 13.19
C LEU A 100 7.58 -7.89 13.12
N CYS A 101 7.92 -8.38 11.93
CA CYS A 101 8.85 -9.51 11.82
C CYS A 101 10.29 -9.08 12.16
N ASP A 102 10.80 -8.08 11.45
CA ASP A 102 12.22 -7.73 11.50
C ASP A 102 12.57 -6.92 12.77
N GLU A 103 11.61 -6.12 13.30
CA GLU A 103 11.77 -5.30 14.52
C GLU A 103 11.31 -5.96 15.82
N LEU A 104 10.33 -6.88 15.78
CA LEU A 104 9.67 -7.47 16.97
C LEU A 104 9.58 -9.01 16.94
N GLU A 105 10.26 -9.66 15.99
CA GLU A 105 10.37 -11.14 15.87
C GLU A 105 9.05 -11.91 15.63
N PHE A 106 8.00 -11.22 15.19
CA PHE A 106 6.72 -11.84 14.85
C PHE A 106 6.83 -12.71 13.56
N VAL A 107 6.31 -13.96 13.54
CA VAL A 107 6.48 -14.93 12.41
C VAL A 107 5.35 -14.94 11.36
N ARG A 108 5.65 -14.59 10.10
CA ARG A 108 4.67 -14.26 9.07
C ARG A 108 3.94 -15.42 8.35
N ILE A 109 2.61 -15.33 8.26
CA ILE A 109 1.63 -16.18 7.57
C ILE A 109 0.87 -15.28 6.59
N ASN A 110 0.60 -15.73 5.37
CA ASN A 110 -0.09 -14.93 4.33
C ASN A 110 -1.05 -15.82 3.55
N GLN A 111 -2.33 -15.44 3.47
CA GLN A 111 -3.35 -16.24 2.80
C GLN A 111 -3.24 -16.29 1.27
N SER A 112 -2.66 -15.26 0.64
CA SER A 112 -2.67 -15.15 -0.83
C SER A 112 -1.97 -16.30 -1.59
N PRO A 113 -0.82 -16.84 -1.16
CA PRO A 113 -0.22 -18.02 -1.80
C PRO A 113 -0.86 -19.35 -1.36
N LEU A 114 -1.62 -19.36 -0.26
CA LEU A 114 -2.11 -20.58 0.40
C LEU A 114 -3.44 -21.09 -0.17
N HIS A 115 -3.69 -20.91 -1.47
CA HIS A 115 -5.03 -21.12 -2.06
C HIS A 115 -5.55 -22.57 -1.97
N ASN A 116 -4.66 -23.56 -1.75
CA ASN A 116 -5.01 -24.93 -1.37
C ASN A 116 -4.54 -25.27 0.07
N ASP A 117 -3.40 -24.74 0.51
CA ASP A 117 -2.72 -25.15 1.76
C ASP A 117 -3.07 -24.30 2.99
N ALA A 118 -3.89 -23.26 2.87
CA ALA A 118 -4.44 -22.54 4.03
C ALA A 118 -5.22 -23.53 4.92
N TYR A 119 -5.85 -24.51 4.28
CA TYR A 119 -6.47 -25.65 4.93
C TYR A 119 -5.46 -26.48 5.74
N TYR A 120 -4.29 -26.79 5.15
CA TYR A 120 -3.22 -27.53 5.81
C TYR A 120 -2.61 -26.78 7.00
N ILE A 121 -2.53 -25.44 6.95
CA ILE A 121 -2.15 -24.65 8.13
C ILE A 121 -3.21 -24.80 9.22
N LEU A 122 -4.51 -24.67 8.91
CA LEU A 122 -5.59 -24.89 9.88
C LEU A 122 -5.66 -26.32 10.43
N GLU A 123 -5.25 -27.32 9.65
CA GLU A 123 -5.23 -28.75 9.99
C GLU A 123 -3.97 -29.14 10.79
N LEU A 124 -2.85 -28.43 10.57
CA LEU A 124 -1.66 -28.45 11.44
C LEU A 124 -1.94 -27.83 12.81
N LEU A 125 -2.91 -26.91 12.93
CA LEU A 125 -3.16 -26.07 14.10
C LEU A 125 -3.87 -26.75 15.30
N ASN A 126 -3.61 -28.04 15.52
CA ASN A 126 -3.54 -28.58 16.90
C ASN A 126 -2.22 -28.17 17.59
N LEU A 127 -1.72 -26.99 17.22
CA LEU A 127 -0.45 -26.43 17.64
C LEU A 127 -0.65 -25.72 18.96
N LYS A 128 0.09 -26.19 19.95
CA LYS A 128 0.00 -25.70 21.31
C LYS A 128 0.57 -24.29 21.51
N ASN A 129 0.85 -23.51 20.45
CA ASN A 129 1.33 -22.13 20.52
C ASN A 129 1.05 -21.26 19.26
N TYR A 130 0.57 -20.03 19.51
CA TYR A 130 0.35 -18.83 18.66
C TYR A 130 -0.37 -18.96 17.30
N LEU A 131 -1.53 -18.28 17.15
CA LEU A 131 -2.33 -18.24 15.92
C LEU A 131 -3.05 -16.90 15.71
N LEU A 132 -3.26 -16.53 14.44
CA LEU A 132 -3.96 -15.35 13.96
C LEU A 132 -4.93 -15.72 12.79
N PHE A 133 -6.15 -15.12 12.69
CA PHE A 133 -7.18 -15.36 11.63
C PHE A 133 -7.68 -14.15 10.74
N MET A 134 -7.58 -14.20 9.39
CA MET A 134 -7.81 -13.05 8.46
C MET A 134 -8.65 -13.39 7.23
N THR A 135 -8.85 -12.36 6.41
CA THR A 135 -9.21 -12.44 4.98
C THR A 135 -8.36 -11.45 4.18
N HIS A 136 -7.47 -11.94 3.30
CA HIS A 136 -6.47 -11.20 2.46
C HIS A 136 -5.24 -10.60 3.18
N CYS A 137 -4.80 -11.23 4.26
CA CYS A 137 -4.01 -10.50 5.24
C CYS A 137 -3.01 -11.37 6.04
N VAL A 138 -2.11 -10.71 6.78
CA VAL A 138 -0.73 -11.17 7.07
C VAL A 138 -0.38 -11.24 8.57
N PHE A 139 0.33 -12.28 9.05
CA PHE A 139 0.04 -12.86 10.38
C PHE A 139 1.03 -13.74 11.16
N LEU A 140 0.90 -13.79 12.49
CA LEU A 140 1.97 -13.82 13.52
C LEU A 140 2.27 -15.11 14.39
N GLY A 141 3.11 -16.13 14.07
CA GLY A 141 3.41 -17.22 15.07
C GLY A 141 4.43 -18.36 14.75
N TYR A 142 5.23 -18.78 15.76
CA TYR A 142 6.28 -19.85 15.73
C TYR A 142 5.79 -21.20 16.33
N VAL A 143 6.44 -22.33 15.99
CA VAL A 143 5.84 -23.70 15.99
C VAL A 143 6.57 -24.75 16.84
N GLU A 144 5.80 -25.64 17.52
CA GLU A 144 6.11 -27.09 17.59
C GLU A 144 4.87 -28.01 17.87
N ASN A 145 4.64 -29.00 16.98
CA ASN A 145 3.82 -30.24 17.06
C ASN A 145 2.25 -30.25 17.11
N GLN A 146 1.63 -31.43 16.79
CA GLN A 146 0.52 -31.62 15.80
C GLN A 146 -0.85 -32.26 16.22
N GLN A 147 -1.81 -32.33 15.25
CA GLN A 147 -3.01 -33.21 15.02
C GLN A 147 -4.49 -32.67 15.06
N GLU A 148 -4.97 -32.18 13.89
CA GLU A 148 -6.30 -32.42 13.24
C GLU A 148 -7.68 -31.98 13.84
N MET A 149 -8.48 -31.22 13.05
CA MET A 149 -9.98 -31.07 13.04
C MET A 149 -10.48 -30.18 11.85
N PRO A 150 -11.81 -30.12 11.48
CA PRO A 150 -12.24 -29.74 10.10
C PRO A 150 -13.03 -28.41 9.82
N ARG A 151 -12.77 -27.84 8.63
CA ARG A 151 -13.56 -27.00 7.65
C ARG A 151 -14.80 -26.13 8.03
N ILE A 152 -14.67 -24.78 8.01
CA ILE A 152 -15.78 -23.78 7.84
C ILE A 152 -15.37 -22.57 6.94
N VAL A 153 -16.35 -21.84 6.35
CA VAL A 153 -16.24 -20.82 5.27
C VAL A 153 -16.93 -19.49 5.64
N GLY A 154 -16.40 -18.35 5.17
CA GLY A 154 -17.17 -17.10 4.89
C GLY A 154 -17.55 -16.19 6.06
N ARG A 155 -17.18 -14.90 6.00
CA ARG A 155 -17.25 -13.94 7.12
C ARG A 155 -18.64 -13.64 7.71
N GLU A 156 -19.74 -13.95 7.03
CA GLU A 156 -21.10 -13.49 7.41
C GLU A 156 -21.98 -14.51 8.14
N PHE A 157 -21.64 -15.81 8.18
CA PHE A 157 -22.43 -16.80 8.94
C PHE A 157 -21.53 -17.83 9.65
N GLY A 158 -21.44 -17.72 10.98
CA GLY A 158 -20.85 -18.74 11.87
C GLY A 158 -19.42 -18.47 12.36
N ILE A 159 -18.66 -17.54 11.78
CA ILE A 159 -17.23 -17.40 12.10
C ILE A 159 -16.95 -16.72 13.46
N PHE A 160 -17.77 -15.77 13.92
CA PHE A 160 -17.41 -14.93 15.07
C PHE A 160 -17.69 -15.55 16.45
N GLU A 161 -18.78 -16.30 16.64
CA GLU A 161 -19.02 -16.99 17.91
C GLU A 161 -17.92 -18.02 18.21
N GLU A 162 -17.53 -18.83 17.21
CA GLU A 162 -16.46 -19.82 17.37
C GLU A 162 -15.05 -19.21 17.45
N ARG A 163 -14.76 -18.11 16.73
CA ARG A 163 -13.47 -17.40 16.92
C ARG A 163 -13.34 -16.80 18.31
N SER A 164 -14.40 -16.13 18.78
CA SER A 164 -14.44 -15.62 20.15
C SER A 164 -14.23 -16.76 21.15
N TYR A 165 -14.78 -17.95 20.88
CA TYR A 165 -14.58 -19.14 21.69
C TYR A 165 -13.12 -19.63 21.71
N CYS A 166 -12.49 -19.84 20.55
CA CYS A 166 -11.09 -20.27 20.47
C CYS A 166 -10.14 -19.29 21.16
N PHE A 167 -10.25 -17.99 20.90
CA PHE A 167 -9.32 -17.01 21.47
C PHE A 167 -9.55 -16.75 22.98
N LYS A 168 -10.82 -16.77 23.44
CA LYS A 168 -11.13 -16.78 24.89
C LYS A 168 -10.46 -17.96 25.61
N GLN A 169 -10.35 -19.12 24.95
CA GLN A 169 -9.73 -20.32 25.54
C GLN A 169 -8.21 -20.19 25.72
N TYR A 170 -7.52 -19.44 24.85
CA TYR A 170 -6.06 -19.25 24.91
C TYR A 170 -5.61 -17.96 25.62
N LYS A 171 -6.56 -17.15 26.15
CA LYS A 171 -6.29 -15.84 26.78
C LYS A 171 -5.42 -14.92 25.91
N SER A 172 -5.58 -14.91 24.59
CA SER A 172 -4.79 -14.04 23.71
C SER A 172 -5.09 -12.55 23.91
N GLY A 173 -4.10 -11.70 23.67
CA GLY A 173 -4.28 -10.26 23.47
C GLY A 173 -4.45 -10.00 21.97
N GLU A 174 -5.59 -9.47 21.57
CA GLU A 174 -5.92 -9.22 20.16
C GLU A 174 -5.84 -7.71 19.88
N ILE A 175 -4.97 -7.30 18.96
CA ILE A 175 -4.76 -5.89 18.63
C ILE A 175 -4.95 -5.74 17.13
N SER A 176 -5.74 -4.75 16.69
CA SER A 176 -5.91 -4.43 15.28
C SER A 176 -5.10 -3.20 14.88
N ALA A 177 -4.50 -3.24 13.70
CA ALA A 177 -3.74 -2.15 13.12
C ALA A 177 -4.31 -1.83 11.73
N HIS A 178 -5.11 -0.77 11.62
CA HIS A 178 -5.75 -0.39 10.37
C HIS A 178 -4.78 0.43 9.50
N ARG A 179 -4.21 -0.23 8.48
CA ARG A 179 -3.32 0.41 7.49
C ARG A 179 -4.14 1.19 6.46
N CYS A 180 -4.51 2.41 6.83
CA CYS A 180 -5.43 3.26 6.10
C CYS A 180 -4.74 4.13 5.03
N ALA A 181 -5.47 4.50 3.97
CA ALA A 181 -4.99 5.34 2.87
C ALA A 181 -6.18 5.88 2.06
N SER A 182 -6.03 7.06 1.45
CA SER A 182 -7.01 7.56 0.47
C SER A 182 -7.10 6.61 -0.76
N PRO A 183 -8.29 6.45 -1.38
CA PRO A 183 -8.45 5.67 -2.61
C PRO A 183 -7.49 6.10 -3.73
N GLU A 184 -7.20 7.40 -3.81
CA GLU A 184 -6.25 8.01 -4.73
C GLU A 184 -4.82 7.51 -4.46
N LEU A 185 -4.37 7.50 -3.21
CA LEU A 185 -3.04 6.98 -2.84
C LEU A 185 -2.95 5.47 -3.06
N VAL A 186 -4.02 4.71 -2.81
CA VAL A 186 -4.05 3.26 -3.12
C VAL A 186 -3.92 3.03 -4.63
N SER A 187 -4.70 3.74 -5.44
CA SER A 187 -4.64 3.65 -6.89
C SER A 187 -3.26 4.04 -7.42
N HIS A 188 -2.70 5.14 -6.90
CA HIS A 188 -1.37 5.65 -7.26
C HIS A 188 -0.26 4.65 -6.92
N ASN A 189 -0.24 4.12 -5.69
CA ASN A 189 0.76 3.12 -5.29
C ASN A 189 0.61 1.81 -6.08
N ASN A 190 -0.61 1.46 -6.50
CA ASN A 190 -0.87 0.32 -7.36
C ASN A 190 -0.37 0.54 -8.81
N SER A 191 -0.60 1.72 -9.39
CA SER A 191 0.02 2.13 -10.67
C SER A 191 1.54 2.12 -10.57
N PHE A 192 2.10 2.73 -9.52
CA PHE A 192 3.55 2.76 -9.25
C PHE A 192 4.14 1.35 -9.23
N ARG A 193 3.56 0.42 -8.45
CA ARG A 193 4.04 -0.97 -8.40
C ARG A 193 3.97 -1.70 -9.75
N ALA A 194 3.05 -1.31 -10.64
CA ALA A 194 2.96 -1.86 -11.98
C ALA A 194 4.03 -1.30 -12.92
N VAL A 195 4.32 0.01 -12.87
CA VAL A 195 5.20 0.68 -13.85
C VAL A 195 6.61 0.98 -13.35
N PHE A 196 6.90 0.85 -12.05
CA PHE A 196 8.16 1.29 -11.43
C PHE A 196 9.41 0.81 -12.15
N ASN A 197 9.51 -0.50 -12.44
CA ASN A 197 10.67 -1.08 -13.13
C ASN A 197 10.84 -0.50 -14.55
N GLN A 198 9.73 -0.24 -15.24
CA GLN A 198 9.73 0.38 -16.57
C GLN A 198 10.17 1.85 -16.46
N GLY A 199 9.64 2.59 -15.48
CA GLY A 199 10.07 3.95 -15.14
C GLY A 199 11.58 4.03 -14.85
N LYS A 200 12.15 3.07 -14.12
CA LYS A 200 13.62 3.00 -13.90
C LYS A 200 14.40 2.81 -15.19
N SER A 201 13.92 1.97 -16.12
CA SER A 201 14.56 1.82 -17.44
C SER A 201 14.42 3.08 -18.29
N LEU A 202 13.25 3.73 -18.27
CA LEU A 202 13.00 4.99 -18.98
C LEU A 202 13.86 6.15 -18.43
N LEU A 203 14.12 6.23 -17.12
CA LEU A 203 15.03 7.24 -16.57
C LEU A 203 16.47 7.07 -17.08
N LYS A 204 16.94 5.82 -17.28
CA LYS A 204 18.28 5.56 -17.87
C LYS A 204 18.38 5.94 -19.34
N TRP A 205 17.25 6.10 -20.03
CA TRP A 205 17.18 6.54 -21.42
C TRP A 205 17.27 8.07 -21.55
N LEU A 206 17.18 8.81 -20.43
CA LEU A 206 17.08 10.26 -20.39
C LEU A 206 18.21 10.86 -19.57
N ASN A 207 18.98 11.74 -20.19
CA ASN A 207 19.96 12.58 -19.51
C ASN A 207 19.31 13.92 -19.16
N PHE A 208 19.31 14.26 -17.87
CA PHE A 208 18.83 15.54 -17.37
C PHE A 208 20.02 16.45 -17.06
N THR A 209 20.22 17.51 -17.84
CA THR A 209 21.18 18.56 -17.49
C THR A 209 20.50 19.53 -16.54
N ARG A 210 20.96 19.56 -15.28
CA ARG A 210 20.64 20.65 -14.35
C ARG A 210 21.36 21.92 -14.79
N GLY A 211 20.69 23.06 -14.71
CA GLY A 211 21.37 24.36 -14.72
C GLY A 211 22.14 24.54 -13.42
N ASP A 212 23.20 25.36 -13.44
CA ASP A 212 24.21 25.53 -12.38
C ASP A 212 23.79 25.09 -10.97
N ASP A 213 24.52 24.09 -10.42
CA ASP A 213 24.24 23.43 -9.12
C ASP A 213 24.22 24.36 -7.88
N SER A 214 24.41 25.67 -8.08
CA SER A 214 24.34 26.71 -7.05
C SER A 214 22.93 26.98 -6.49
N ASP A 215 21.87 26.56 -7.19
CA ASP A 215 20.49 26.70 -6.74
C ASP A 215 19.77 25.35 -6.84
N GLU A 216 19.53 24.67 -5.71
CA GLU A 216 18.77 23.40 -5.63
C GLU A 216 17.35 23.50 -6.22
N LYS A 217 16.85 24.71 -6.49
CA LYS A 217 15.55 24.97 -7.11
C LYS A 217 15.63 25.17 -8.63
N SER A 218 16.83 25.14 -9.23
CA SER A 218 16.99 25.16 -10.68
C SER A 218 16.29 23.92 -11.26
N LYS A 219 15.28 24.14 -12.11
CA LYS A 219 14.63 23.04 -12.82
C LYS A 219 15.64 22.48 -13.83
N PRO A 220 15.65 21.16 -14.11
CA PRO A 220 16.46 20.62 -15.19
C PRO A 220 16.10 21.36 -16.49
N GLU A 221 17.07 22.05 -17.07
CA GLU A 221 16.83 22.98 -18.18
C GLU A 221 16.54 22.22 -19.48
N PHE A 222 17.19 21.07 -19.65
CA PHE A 222 17.03 20.21 -20.82
C PHE A 222 17.03 18.73 -20.42
N CYS A 223 16.18 17.98 -21.11
CA CYS A 223 16.17 16.53 -21.12
C CYS A 223 16.64 16.08 -22.51
N SER A 224 17.75 15.33 -22.58
CA SER A 224 18.24 14.74 -23.83
C SER A 224 18.14 13.22 -23.79
N ILE A 225 18.06 12.59 -24.95
CA ILE A 225 18.09 11.13 -25.08
C ILE A 225 19.53 10.66 -24.83
N SER A 226 19.71 9.57 -24.08
CA SER A 226 21.04 8.99 -23.86
C SER A 226 21.69 8.58 -25.20
N PRO A 227 22.95 8.96 -25.47
CA PRO A 227 23.63 8.62 -26.73
C PRO A 227 23.62 7.12 -27.05
N GLU A 228 23.62 6.26 -26.02
CA GLU A 228 23.58 4.80 -26.16
C GLU A 228 22.32 4.28 -26.88
N ILE A 229 21.22 5.03 -26.82
CA ILE A 229 19.93 4.61 -27.40
C ILE A 229 19.48 5.46 -28.58
N GLN A 230 20.20 6.52 -28.94
CA GLN A 230 19.79 7.50 -29.95
C GLN A 230 19.49 6.86 -31.32
N ASP A 231 20.29 5.87 -31.72
CA ASP A 231 20.12 5.11 -32.97
C ASP A 231 19.36 3.77 -32.79
N THR A 232 18.87 3.48 -31.58
CA THR A 232 18.16 2.22 -31.30
C THR A 232 16.71 2.32 -31.77
N LYS A 233 16.30 1.39 -32.64
CA LYS A 233 14.91 1.33 -33.12
C LYS A 233 13.91 1.15 -31.96
N LEU A 234 12.75 1.80 -32.09
CA LEU A 234 11.70 1.81 -31.06
C LEU A 234 11.20 0.41 -30.66
N ASP A 235 11.11 -0.53 -31.60
CA ASP A 235 10.73 -1.92 -31.32
C ASP A 235 11.72 -2.61 -30.39
N LYS A 236 13.03 -2.38 -30.57
CA LYS A 236 14.07 -2.88 -29.68
C LYS A 236 14.01 -2.22 -28.30
N LEU A 237 13.79 -0.90 -28.24
CA LEU A 237 13.63 -0.17 -26.99
C LEU A 237 12.45 -0.71 -26.18
N VAL A 238 11.25 -0.76 -26.77
CA VAL A 238 10.05 -1.33 -26.13
C VAL A 238 10.27 -2.79 -25.70
N SER A 239 10.94 -3.61 -26.51
CA SER A 239 11.24 -5.02 -26.18
C SER A 239 12.29 -5.18 -25.07
N SER A 240 13.05 -4.13 -24.75
CA SER A 240 14.02 -4.11 -23.64
C SER A 240 13.45 -3.58 -22.32
N LEU A 241 12.21 -3.07 -22.32
CA LEU A 241 11.53 -2.71 -21.09
C LEU A 241 11.24 -3.98 -20.26
N PRO A 242 11.44 -3.94 -18.93
CA PRO A 242 11.05 -5.05 -18.08
C PRO A 242 9.52 -5.25 -18.11
N ALA A 243 9.10 -6.48 -17.83
CA ALA A 243 7.69 -6.77 -17.60
C ALA A 243 7.11 -5.87 -16.49
N PRO A 244 5.84 -5.43 -16.60
CA PRO A 244 5.19 -4.66 -15.56
C PRO A 244 5.13 -5.47 -14.25
N GLY A 245 5.22 -4.76 -13.12
CA GLY A 245 5.10 -5.35 -11.80
C GLY A 245 3.66 -5.71 -11.42
N ASN A 246 3.49 -6.25 -10.22
CA ASN A 246 2.21 -6.75 -9.73
C ASN A 246 1.17 -5.63 -9.54
N HIS A 247 0.11 -5.67 -10.35
CA HIS A 247 -1.02 -4.76 -10.33
C HIS A 247 -2.28 -5.43 -9.73
N VAL A 248 -2.85 -4.84 -8.68
CA VAL A 248 -4.15 -5.25 -8.12
C VAL A 248 -5.27 -4.76 -9.05
N SER A 249 -6.21 -5.61 -9.43
CA SER A 249 -7.31 -5.19 -10.30
C SER A 249 -8.29 -4.26 -9.57
N ARG A 250 -8.91 -3.33 -10.31
CA ARG A 250 -9.94 -2.44 -9.77
C ARG A 250 -11.15 -3.21 -9.21
N ILE A 251 -11.42 -4.42 -9.73
CA ILE A 251 -12.46 -5.31 -9.19
C ILE A 251 -12.11 -5.71 -7.76
N VAL A 252 -10.88 -6.18 -7.49
CA VAL A 252 -10.45 -6.56 -6.13
C VAL A 252 -10.52 -5.36 -5.17
N PHE A 253 -10.11 -4.16 -5.60
CA PHE A 253 -10.22 -2.95 -4.79
C PHE A 253 -11.68 -2.57 -4.48
N ASN A 254 -12.55 -2.57 -5.49
CA ASN A 254 -13.98 -2.28 -5.30
C ASN A 254 -14.67 -3.32 -4.40
N THR A 255 -14.37 -4.61 -4.59
CA THR A 255 -14.91 -5.71 -3.77
C THR A 255 -14.43 -5.65 -2.32
N PHE A 256 -13.21 -5.17 -2.08
CA PHE A 256 -12.75 -4.87 -0.73
C PHE A 256 -13.58 -3.73 -0.13
N ASN A 257 -13.66 -2.58 -0.78
CA ASN A 257 -14.37 -1.40 -0.25
C ASN A 257 -15.86 -1.68 -0.01
N SER A 258 -16.53 -2.45 -0.86
CA SER A 258 -17.96 -2.78 -0.71
C SER A 258 -18.25 -3.83 0.37
N ARG A 259 -17.21 -4.39 0.98
CA ARG A 259 -17.27 -5.38 2.08
C ARG A 259 -16.39 -4.95 3.25
N PHE A 260 -16.02 -3.67 3.27
CA PHE A 260 -15.19 -3.11 4.33
C PHE A 260 -16.09 -2.68 5.48
N GLU A 261 -15.88 -3.33 6.61
CA GLU A 261 -16.45 -2.96 7.90
C GLU A 261 -15.29 -2.53 8.79
N PHE A 262 -15.51 -1.49 9.59
CA PHE A 262 -14.51 -0.96 10.49
C PHE A 262 -14.32 -1.93 11.67
N PRO A 263 -13.08 -2.31 12.02
CA PRO A 263 -12.85 -3.24 13.12
C PRO A 263 -13.22 -2.62 14.47
N ASP A 264 -14.00 -3.31 15.29
CA ASP A 264 -14.51 -2.77 16.56
C ASP A 264 -14.12 -3.60 17.81
N LYS A 265 -14.26 -3.01 19.01
CA LYS A 265 -13.92 -3.70 20.27
C LYS A 265 -14.90 -4.79 20.68
N SER A 266 -16.13 -4.77 20.17
CA SER A 266 -17.14 -5.81 20.42
C SER A 266 -16.77 -7.14 19.73
N GLU A 267 -15.94 -7.11 18.68
CA GLU A 267 -15.28 -8.28 18.10
C GLU A 267 -14.34 -9.01 19.09
N GLY A 268 -13.93 -8.37 20.19
CA GLY A 268 -12.98 -8.90 21.17
C GLY A 268 -11.58 -8.24 21.13
N LEU A 269 -11.42 -7.22 20.31
CA LEU A 269 -10.17 -6.48 20.15
C LEU A 269 -9.85 -5.65 21.41
N HIS A 270 -8.60 -5.74 21.88
CA HIS A 270 -8.07 -4.97 23.01
C HIS A 270 -7.81 -3.52 22.62
N GLY A 271 -7.44 -3.28 21.36
CA GLY A 271 -7.33 -1.95 20.79
C GLY A 271 -7.32 -1.97 19.26
N VAL A 272 -7.80 -0.88 18.66
CA VAL A 272 -7.89 -0.66 17.22
C VAL A 272 -7.12 0.62 16.88
N TYR A 273 -5.97 0.48 16.24
CA TYR A 273 -5.04 1.58 16.03
C TYR A 273 -4.99 2.03 14.57
N PHE A 274 -4.87 3.34 14.36
CA PHE A 274 -4.68 3.94 13.05
C PHE A 274 -3.22 3.88 12.62
N CYS A 275 -2.93 3.26 11.47
CA CYS A 275 -1.58 3.22 10.92
C CYS A 275 -1.57 3.85 9.52
N PRO A 276 -1.18 5.13 9.37
CA PRO A 276 -1.28 5.83 8.08
C PRO A 276 -0.33 5.20 7.04
N PHE A 277 -0.82 4.96 5.82
CA PHE A 277 0.04 4.44 4.75
C PHE A 277 1.04 5.49 4.25
N VAL A 278 2.22 5.50 4.85
CA VAL A 278 3.42 6.12 4.27
C VAL A 278 4.04 5.16 3.24
N PRO A 279 4.24 5.58 1.97
CA PRO A 279 4.92 4.77 0.98
C PRO A 279 6.42 4.66 1.30
N ILE A 280 6.93 3.44 1.39
CA ILE A 280 8.34 3.17 1.66
C ILE A 280 9.10 3.18 0.34
N ILE A 281 9.63 4.35 0.02
CA ILE A 281 10.49 4.61 -1.14
C ILE A 281 11.93 4.54 -0.62
N GLY A 282 12.67 3.48 -0.96
CA GLY A 282 14.04 3.31 -0.47
C GLY A 282 15.00 4.35 -1.03
N ASP A 283 16.13 4.56 -0.33
CA ASP A 283 17.06 5.71 -0.35
C ASP A 283 17.62 6.20 -1.70
N ASN A 284 17.32 5.51 -2.81
CA ASN A 284 17.67 5.98 -4.16
C ASN A 284 16.68 7.08 -4.62
N PRO A 285 17.14 8.32 -4.90
CA PRO A 285 16.27 9.45 -5.28
C PRO A 285 15.53 9.27 -6.61
N GLU A 286 15.98 8.39 -7.51
CA GLU A 286 15.20 7.99 -8.69
C GLU A 286 13.85 7.38 -8.31
N ASN A 287 13.79 6.63 -7.20
CA ASN A 287 12.57 5.97 -6.75
C ASN A 287 11.52 7.01 -6.34
N ASP A 288 11.96 8.04 -5.61
CA ASP A 288 11.13 9.17 -5.17
C ASP A 288 10.67 10.02 -6.36
N THR A 289 11.58 10.26 -7.32
CA THR A 289 11.26 10.94 -8.58
C THR A 289 10.15 10.20 -9.34
N ILE A 290 10.23 8.87 -9.50
CA ILE A 290 9.18 8.07 -10.15
C ILE A 290 7.87 8.07 -9.34
N TYR A 291 7.95 8.00 -8.00
CA TYR A 291 6.76 7.99 -7.15
C TYR A 291 6.02 9.33 -7.14
N LYS A 292 6.72 10.44 -7.38
CA LYS A 292 6.16 11.80 -7.50
C LYS A 292 5.57 12.13 -8.87
N LEU A 293 5.70 11.24 -9.87
CA LEU A 293 4.98 11.37 -11.13
C LEU A 293 3.48 11.20 -10.91
N PHE A 294 2.64 11.90 -11.67
CA PHE A 294 1.22 11.59 -11.81
C PHE A 294 1.06 10.31 -12.63
N LEU A 295 0.54 9.26 -12.00
CA LEU A 295 0.23 7.94 -12.59
C LEU A 295 -1.29 7.69 -12.70
#